data_AF-A0A420E1J8-F1
#
_entry.id   AF-A0A420E1J8-F1
#
_cell.length_a   1.000
_cell.length_b   1.000
_cell.length_c   1.000
_cell.angle_alpha   90.00
_cell.angle_beta   90.00
_cell.angle_gamma   90.00
#
_symmetry.space_group_name_H-M   'P 1'
#
loop_
_entity.id
_entity.type
_entity.pdbx_description
1 polymer ?
#
loop_
_entity_poly.entity_id
_entity_poly.type
_entity_poly.pdbx_seq_one_letter_code
_entity_poly.pdbx_strand_id
1 'polypeptide(L)'
;MTLTIFLHHNKIFDFTPNWFDWLTLLLTIASIVGAYLVSESVYKREQKDKKRENKELENSENELLKNNLEEIKKPILKQIESLNEYMEKQDFRLSFYSEIQVDFLQFISVKDIYKKYDFQNKENIKVINRLFTSLYTLYDFRGSLRSEVRTYIEKYNYHEQLFYKYRSLLYTKYFELCNSRAESIINENGIKKFSFNDNDKFMAEFTQLRGETFADNEIIDNNGLKDRKLLIDRFIVPLINIASKYIPEDYNTIEISEISNQVLSAFNDMEHVTEKHMNAIQGHIDSLESVNEKINEFEKIK
;
A
#
# COMPACT_ATOMS: atom_id res chain seq x y z
N MET A 1 82.72 -19.80 -68.28
CA MET A 1 82.12 -19.43 -69.58
C MET A 1 80.99 -18.46 -69.28
N THR A 2 81.02 -17.32 -69.94
CA THR A 2 80.28 -16.06 -69.72
C THR A 2 78.76 -16.19 -69.64
N LEU A 3 78.12 -15.40 -68.76
CA LEU A 3 77.13 -14.41 -69.21
C LEU A 3 76.89 -13.29 -68.18
N THR A 4 77.12 -12.07 -68.64
CA THR A 4 76.82 -10.78 -68.02
C THR A 4 75.31 -10.55 -67.97
N ILE A 5 74.77 -10.06 -66.84
CA ILE A 5 73.50 -9.31 -66.85
C ILE A 5 73.70 -8.02 -66.05
N PHE A 6 73.72 -6.93 -66.81
CA PHE A 6 73.55 -5.56 -66.36
C PHE A 6 72.08 -5.38 -65.94
N LEU A 7 71.82 -4.97 -64.70
CA LEU A 7 70.52 -4.44 -64.31
C LEU A 7 70.70 -3.09 -63.60
N HIS A 8 70.32 -2.06 -64.37
CA HIS A 8 69.72 -0.80 -63.97
C HIS A 8 70.34 0.00 -62.81
N HIS A 9 70.98 1.10 -63.20
CA HIS A 9 71.11 2.33 -62.42
C HIS A 9 69.75 2.75 -61.81
N ASN A 10 69.56 2.48 -60.53
CA ASN A 10 68.81 3.38 -59.66
C ASN A 10 69.84 4.22 -58.91
N LYS A 11 70.07 5.45 -59.40
CA LYS A 11 70.64 6.50 -58.55
C LYS A 11 69.58 6.83 -57.50
N ILE A 12 69.59 6.06 -56.41
CA ILE A 12 69.08 6.55 -55.14
C ILE A 12 69.94 7.77 -54.84
N PHE A 13 69.30 8.93 -54.71
CA PHE A 13 69.99 10.14 -54.30
C PHE A 13 70.75 9.86 -52.99
N ASP A 14 72.09 9.91 -53.04
CA ASP A 14 72.92 9.99 -51.83
C ASP A 14 72.79 11.40 -51.25
N PHE A 15 71.66 11.70 -50.61
CA PHE A 15 71.56 12.81 -49.69
C PHE A 15 72.16 12.37 -48.36
N THR A 16 73.41 12.76 -48.11
CA THR A 16 73.94 12.76 -46.75
C THR A 16 73.24 13.88 -45.98
N PRO A 17 72.57 13.59 -44.84
CA PRO A 17 71.81 14.61 -44.13
C PRO A 17 72.73 15.75 -43.72
N ASN A 18 72.36 16.97 -44.10
CA ASN A 18 73.11 18.18 -43.77
C ASN A 18 72.91 18.50 -42.27
N TRP A 19 73.78 19.30 -41.67
CA TRP A 19 73.66 19.68 -40.24
C TRP A 19 72.29 20.33 -39.93
N PHE A 20 71.65 20.95 -40.92
CA PHE A 20 70.31 21.52 -40.83
C PHE A 20 69.19 20.45 -40.77
N ASP A 21 69.36 19.30 -41.43
CA ASP A 21 68.41 18.18 -41.35
C ASP A 21 68.47 17.51 -39.97
N TRP A 22 69.66 17.42 -39.38
CA TRP A 22 69.82 16.99 -37.99
C TRP A 22 69.24 17.97 -36.98
N LEU A 23 69.39 19.28 -37.22
CA LEU A 23 68.80 20.33 -36.40
C LEU A 23 67.26 20.29 -36.45
N THR A 24 66.68 20.16 -37.64
CA THR A 24 65.21 20.07 -37.80
C THR A 24 64.65 18.79 -37.21
N LEU A 25 65.36 17.65 -37.35
CA LEU A 25 65.01 16.40 -36.66
C LEU A 25 65.02 16.58 -35.13
N LEU A 26 66.07 17.17 -34.57
CA LEU A 26 66.18 17.44 -33.13
C LEU A 26 65.08 18.39 -32.63
N LEU A 27 64.77 19.44 -33.38
CA LEU A 27 63.67 20.37 -33.06
C LEU A 27 62.31 19.68 -33.13
N THR A 28 62.11 18.79 -34.10
CA THR A 28 60.86 18.01 -34.23
C THR A 28 60.70 17.04 -33.07
N ILE A 29 61.77 16.32 -32.69
CA ILE A 29 61.79 15.44 -31.52
C ILE A 29 61.54 16.25 -30.24
N ALA A 30 62.21 17.39 -30.07
CA ALA A 30 62.02 18.26 -28.92
C ALA A 30 60.58 18.81 -28.84
N SER A 31 59.97 19.15 -29.98
CA SER A 31 58.58 19.60 -30.05
C SER A 31 57.59 18.47 -29.71
N ILE A 32 57.84 17.24 -30.19
CA ILE A 32 57.00 16.07 -29.86
C ILE A 32 57.11 15.75 -28.36
N VAL A 33 58.32 15.76 -27.80
CA VAL A 33 58.54 15.53 -26.37
C VAL A 33 57.90 16.64 -25.55
N GLY A 34 58.05 17.91 -25.95
CA GLY A 34 57.38 19.04 -25.30
C GLY A 34 55.86 18.92 -25.33
N ALA A 35 55.27 18.60 -26.48
CA ALA A 35 53.83 18.37 -26.61
C ALA A 35 53.36 17.17 -25.77
N TYR A 36 54.14 16.09 -25.73
CA TYR A 36 53.87 14.93 -24.87
C TYR A 36 53.86 15.30 -23.39
N LEU A 37 54.87 16.03 -22.90
CA LEU A 37 54.96 16.43 -21.49
C LEU A 37 53.81 17.37 -21.09
N VAL A 38 53.45 18.32 -21.96
CA VAL A 38 52.29 19.19 -21.74
C VAL A 38 51.00 18.38 -21.70
N SER A 39 50.78 17.49 -22.67
CA SER A 39 49.61 16.61 -22.73
C SER A 39 49.51 15.70 -21.51
N GLU A 40 50.62 15.08 -21.09
CA GLU A 40 50.68 14.22 -19.91
C GLU A 40 50.36 15.01 -18.62
N SER A 41 50.84 16.25 -18.51
CA SER A 41 50.55 17.11 -17.36
C SER A 41 49.07 17.49 -17.28
N VAL A 42 48.44 17.83 -18.42
CA VAL A 42 47.01 18.15 -18.52
C VAL A 42 46.18 16.91 -18.20
N TYR A 43 46.53 15.76 -18.78
CA TYR A 43 45.86 14.49 -18.52
C TYR A 43 45.92 14.09 -17.04
N LYS A 44 47.09 14.21 -16.41
CA LYS A 44 47.25 13.94 -14.96
C LYS A 44 46.42 14.92 -14.12
N ARG A 45 46.34 16.20 -14.50
CA ARG A 45 45.50 17.19 -13.82
C ARG A 45 44.01 16.85 -13.96
N GLU A 46 43.54 16.59 -15.17
CA GLU A 46 42.14 16.19 -15.42
C GLU A 46 41.77 14.91 -14.68
N GLN A 47 42.66 13.91 -14.63
CA GLN A 47 42.42 12.71 -13.82
C GLN A 47 42.29 13.04 -12.33
N LYS A 48 43.11 13.96 -11.82
CA LYS A 48 43.07 14.38 -10.41
C LYS A 48 41.78 15.14 -10.11
N ASP A 49 41.37 16.05 -10.98
CA ASP A 49 40.16 16.84 -10.84
C ASP A 49 38.91 15.94 -10.89
N LYS A 50 38.83 15.03 -11.88
CA LYS A 50 37.76 14.02 -11.94
C LYS A 50 37.70 13.13 -10.69
N LYS A 51 38.85 12.71 -10.15
CA LYS A 51 38.89 11.93 -8.90
C LYS A 51 38.37 12.73 -7.70
N ARG A 52 38.64 14.04 -7.66
CA ARG A 52 38.16 14.92 -6.62
C ARG A 52 36.65 15.15 -6.75
N GLU A 53 36.16 15.49 -7.94
CA GLU A 53 34.74 15.66 -8.23
C GLU A 53 33.94 14.39 -7.89
N ASN A 54 34.42 13.21 -8.31
CA ASN A 54 33.78 11.94 -7.95
C ASN A 54 33.73 11.74 -6.43
N LYS A 55 34.79 12.10 -5.70
CA LYS A 55 34.80 11.98 -4.23
C LYS A 55 33.84 12.96 -3.57
N GLU A 56 33.70 14.17 -4.10
CA GLU A 56 32.73 15.16 -3.65
C GLU A 56 31.28 14.67 -3.90
N LEU A 57 31.01 14.10 -5.08
CA LEU A 57 29.73 13.45 -5.41
C LEU A 57 29.43 12.28 -4.48
N GLU A 58 30.37 11.35 -4.30
CA GLU A 58 30.25 10.20 -3.39
C GLU A 58 29.89 10.66 -1.97
N ASN A 59 30.53 11.72 -1.47
CA ASN A 59 30.21 12.28 -0.14
C ASN A 59 28.81 12.90 -0.10
N SER A 60 28.45 13.69 -1.11
CA SER A 60 27.14 14.34 -1.21
C SER A 60 25.99 13.34 -1.25
N GLU A 61 26.12 12.24 -2.00
CA GLU A 61 25.09 11.20 -2.07
C GLU A 61 24.92 10.47 -0.73
N ASN A 62 26.02 10.19 -0.03
CA ASN A 62 25.98 9.59 1.29
C ASN A 62 25.36 10.51 2.34
N GLU A 63 25.65 11.81 2.28
CA GLU A 63 24.99 12.82 3.14
C GLU A 63 23.51 12.94 2.82
N LEU A 64 23.14 12.95 1.54
CA LEU A 64 21.75 12.94 1.09
C LEU A 64 21.01 11.71 1.62
N LEU A 65 21.59 10.51 1.51
CA LEU A 65 21.02 9.30 2.11
C LEU A 65 20.77 9.52 3.60
N LYS A 66 21.80 9.88 4.36
CA LYS A 66 21.70 10.01 5.81
C LYS A 66 20.64 11.03 6.24
N ASN A 67 20.63 12.21 5.63
CA ASN A 67 19.68 13.27 5.95
C ASN A 67 18.23 12.84 5.64
N ASN A 68 18.00 12.20 4.50
CA ASN A 68 16.66 11.72 4.14
C ASN A 68 16.18 10.58 5.05
N LEU A 69 17.08 9.68 5.48
CA LEU A 69 16.73 8.65 6.47
C LEU A 69 16.33 9.25 7.82
N GLU A 70 17.01 10.33 8.25
CA GLU A 70 16.66 11.04 9.48
C GLU A 70 15.30 11.77 9.35
N GLU A 71 15.05 12.40 8.20
CA GLU A 71 13.80 13.11 7.93
C GLU A 71 12.59 12.16 7.82
N ILE A 72 12.72 11.00 7.16
CA ILE A 72 11.60 10.07 6.93
C ILE A 72 11.16 9.31 8.20
N LYS A 73 12.06 9.14 9.18
CA LYS A 73 11.76 8.44 10.44
C LYS A 73 10.59 9.04 11.20
N LYS A 74 10.54 10.37 11.30
CA LYS A 74 9.50 11.06 12.08
C LYS A 74 8.10 10.88 11.48
N PRO A 75 7.89 11.09 10.17
CA PRO A 75 6.65 10.70 9.49
C PRO A 75 6.29 9.22 9.63
N ILE A 76 7.26 8.30 9.52
CA ILE A 76 7.02 6.86 9.71
C ILE A 76 6.42 6.58 11.10
N LEU A 77 7.03 7.10 12.16
CA LEU A 77 6.54 6.91 13.53
C LEU A 77 5.13 7.48 13.74
N LYS A 78 4.86 8.68 13.21
CA LYS A 78 3.53 9.30 13.27
C LYS A 78 2.48 8.48 12.50
N GLN A 79 2.86 7.89 11.37
CA GLN A 79 1.96 7.05 10.60
C GLN A 79 1.66 5.76 11.35
N ILE A 80 2.65 5.11 11.98
CA ILE A 80 2.44 3.94 12.84
C ILE A 80 1.45 4.28 13.97
N GLU A 81 1.67 5.38 14.69
CA GLU A 81 0.78 5.84 15.77
C GLU A 81 -0.65 6.05 15.26
N SER A 82 -0.81 6.72 14.13
CA SER A 82 -2.13 6.93 13.52
C SER A 82 -2.80 5.64 13.05
N LEU A 83 -2.05 4.66 12.54
CA LEU A 83 -2.60 3.37 12.11
C LEU A 83 -3.03 2.54 13.33
N ASN A 84 -2.26 2.56 14.41
CA ASN A 84 -2.63 1.91 15.67
C ASN A 84 -3.89 2.53 16.27
N GLU A 85 -3.97 3.86 16.33
CA GLU A 85 -5.17 4.58 16.79
C GLU A 85 -6.40 4.23 15.92
N TYR A 86 -6.21 4.13 14.60
CA TYR A 86 -7.26 3.70 13.68
C TYR A 86 -7.75 2.28 13.94
N MET A 87 -6.84 1.33 14.22
CA MET A 87 -7.20 -0.05 14.57
C MET A 87 -7.94 -0.15 15.92
N GLU A 88 -7.57 0.67 16.90
CA GLU A 88 -8.23 0.71 18.21
C GLU A 88 -9.62 1.33 18.13
N LYS A 89 -9.76 2.46 17.42
CA LYS A 89 -11.02 3.20 17.34
C LYS A 89 -12.00 2.61 16.32
N GLN A 90 -11.47 1.99 15.26
CA GLN A 90 -12.24 1.49 14.12
C GLN A 90 -13.19 2.55 13.54
N ASP A 91 -12.80 3.84 13.62
CA ASP A 91 -13.51 4.91 12.95
C ASP A 91 -12.99 5.03 11.51
N PHE A 92 -13.84 5.35 10.54
CA PHE A 92 -13.46 5.42 9.12
C PHE A 92 -12.53 6.62 8.79
N ARG A 93 -11.76 7.12 9.77
CA ARG A 93 -10.95 8.35 9.67
C ARG A 93 -9.47 8.02 9.77
N LEU A 94 -8.88 7.68 8.62
CA LEU A 94 -7.44 7.46 8.52
C LEU A 94 -6.68 8.77 8.24
N SER A 95 -5.62 9.01 9.01
CA SER A 95 -4.66 10.09 8.72
C SER A 95 -3.53 9.59 7.82
N PHE A 96 -3.12 10.43 6.87
CA PHE A 96 -2.05 10.12 5.91
C PHE A 96 -0.91 11.12 6.04
N TYR A 97 0.30 10.62 6.27
CA TYR A 97 1.52 11.43 6.30
C TYR A 97 2.20 11.36 4.92
N SER A 98 2.10 12.46 4.18
CA SER A 98 2.56 12.57 2.79
C SER A 98 4.08 12.57 2.63
N GLU A 99 4.79 12.81 3.72
CA GLU A 99 6.23 12.95 3.85
C GLU A 99 6.97 11.60 3.85
N ILE A 100 6.25 10.48 3.92
CA ILE A 100 6.83 9.14 3.73
C ILE A 100 7.09 8.94 2.23
N GLN A 101 8.26 9.39 1.77
CA GLN A 101 8.70 9.29 0.39
C GLN A 101 10.15 8.83 0.32
N VAL A 102 10.43 7.96 -0.64
CA VAL A 102 11.76 7.37 -0.88
C VAL A 102 12.32 7.75 -2.25
N ASP A 103 11.79 8.81 -2.87
CA ASP A 103 12.21 9.30 -4.19
C ASP A 103 13.70 9.70 -4.22
N PHE A 104 14.27 10.03 -3.06
CA PHE A 104 15.69 10.34 -2.91
C PHE A 104 16.60 9.17 -3.30
N LEU A 105 16.10 7.92 -3.26
CA LEU A 105 16.85 6.73 -3.67
C LEU A 105 17.29 6.76 -5.14
N GLN A 106 16.54 7.46 -6.00
CA GLN A 106 16.90 7.59 -7.43
C GLN A 106 18.18 8.40 -7.65
N PHE A 107 18.58 9.19 -6.64
CA PHE A 107 19.77 10.03 -6.67
C PHE A 107 20.95 9.41 -5.91
N ILE A 108 20.84 8.16 -5.46
CA ILE A 108 21.88 7.48 -4.69
C ILE A 108 22.51 6.36 -5.51
N SER A 109 23.83 6.41 -5.68
CA SER A 109 24.60 5.30 -6.23
C SER A 109 24.87 4.26 -5.14
N VAL A 110 24.16 3.14 -5.19
CA VAL A 110 24.37 2.00 -4.27
C VAL A 110 25.83 1.53 -4.25
N LYS A 111 26.52 1.60 -5.40
CA LYS A 111 27.94 1.27 -5.52
C LYS A 111 28.80 2.19 -4.64
N ASP A 112 28.49 3.47 -4.58
CA ASP A 112 29.25 4.45 -3.83
C ASP A 112 28.97 4.38 -2.32
N ILE A 113 27.74 3.97 -1.95
CA ILE A 113 27.42 3.56 -0.58
C ILE A 113 28.29 2.36 -0.17
N TYR A 114 28.30 1.27 -0.95
CA TYR A 114 29.12 0.10 -0.64
C TYR A 114 30.62 0.44 -0.54
N LYS A 115 31.11 1.33 -1.40
CA LYS A 115 32.49 1.79 -1.36
C LYS A 115 32.83 2.52 -0.06
N LYS A 116 31.91 3.36 0.44
CA LYS A 116 32.10 4.08 1.71
C LYS A 116 32.14 3.14 2.91
N TYR A 117 31.32 2.09 2.90
CA TYR A 117 31.21 1.13 4.01
C TYR A 117 32.05 -0.16 3.84
N ASP A 118 33.01 -0.12 2.91
CA ASP A 118 33.90 -1.21 2.50
C ASP A 118 33.18 -2.43 1.89
N PHE A 119 33.41 -2.65 0.59
CA PHE A 119 32.92 -3.82 -0.16
C PHE A 119 33.30 -5.16 0.47
N GLN A 120 34.42 -5.23 1.21
CA GLN A 120 34.87 -6.46 1.84
C GLN A 120 34.13 -6.77 3.15
N ASN A 121 33.49 -5.76 3.76
CA ASN A 121 32.70 -5.95 4.97
C ASN A 121 31.31 -6.50 4.63
N LYS A 122 31.23 -7.83 4.50
CA LYS A 122 30.00 -8.56 4.18
C LYS A 122 28.84 -8.25 5.13
N GLU A 123 29.10 -7.89 6.39
CA GLU A 123 28.04 -7.62 7.35
C GLU A 123 27.42 -6.23 7.11
N ASN A 124 28.25 -5.20 6.89
CA ASN A 124 27.78 -3.88 6.48
C ASN A 124 26.95 -3.95 5.19
N ILE A 125 27.43 -4.70 4.20
CA ILE A 125 26.73 -4.88 2.92
C ILE A 125 25.35 -5.53 3.11
N LYS A 126 25.22 -6.51 4.02
CA LYS A 126 23.90 -7.11 4.34
C LYS A 126 22.94 -6.09 4.95
N VAL A 127 23.41 -5.27 5.91
CA VAL A 127 22.57 -4.24 6.54
C VAL A 127 22.12 -3.23 5.49
N ILE A 128 23.02 -2.79 4.62
CA ILE A 128 22.69 -1.89 3.50
C ILE A 128 21.63 -2.52 2.58
N ASN A 129 21.82 -3.78 2.16
CA ASN A 129 20.87 -4.48 1.30
C ASN A 129 19.47 -4.58 1.93
N ARG A 130 19.41 -4.88 3.23
CA ARG A 130 18.14 -4.95 3.99
C ARG A 130 17.47 -3.59 4.06
N LEU A 131 18.24 -2.53 4.33
CA LEU A 131 17.75 -1.16 4.31
C LEU A 131 17.15 -0.81 2.95
N PHE A 132 17.92 -0.94 1.86
CA PHE A 132 17.44 -0.60 0.52
C PHE A 132 16.19 -1.41 0.14
N THR A 133 16.20 -2.72 0.40
CA THR A 133 15.01 -3.56 0.17
C THR A 133 13.79 -3.03 0.89
N SER A 134 13.94 -2.65 2.17
CA SER A 134 12.85 -2.14 2.99
C SER A 134 12.41 -0.74 2.53
N LEU A 135 13.34 0.14 2.14
CA LEU A 135 12.96 1.45 1.61
C LEU A 135 12.20 1.33 0.28
N TYR A 136 12.57 0.38 -0.58
CA TYR A 136 11.82 0.12 -1.83
C TYR A 136 10.39 -0.37 -1.58
N THR A 137 10.10 -1.06 -0.48
CA THR A 137 8.69 -1.40 -0.15
C THR A 137 7.87 -0.17 0.22
N LEU A 138 8.49 0.93 0.66
CA LEU A 138 7.80 2.19 0.92
C LEU A 138 7.46 2.98 -0.34
N TYR A 139 8.04 2.64 -1.50
CA TYR A 139 7.84 3.39 -2.74
C TYR A 139 6.35 3.53 -3.11
N ASP A 140 5.56 2.46 -2.94
CA ASP A 140 4.11 2.48 -3.20
C ASP A 140 3.25 2.43 -1.92
N PHE A 141 3.86 2.66 -0.74
CA PHE A 141 3.14 2.56 0.54
C PHE A 141 1.87 3.42 0.56
N ARG A 142 1.98 4.68 0.14
CA ARG A 142 0.86 5.63 0.14
C ARG A 142 -0.24 5.22 -0.85
N GLY A 143 0.15 4.75 -2.03
CA GLY A 143 -0.78 4.30 -3.05
C GLY A 143 -1.56 3.07 -2.57
N SER A 144 -0.82 2.10 -2.04
CA SER A 144 -1.34 0.88 -1.45
C SER A 144 -2.32 1.16 -0.29
N LEU A 145 -1.92 1.95 0.71
CA LEU A 145 -2.77 2.26 1.88
C LEU A 145 -4.06 3.00 1.48
N ARG A 146 -3.97 3.98 0.57
CA ARG A 146 -5.17 4.70 0.08
C ARG A 146 -6.11 3.78 -0.70
N SER A 147 -5.54 2.92 -1.54
CA SER A 147 -6.33 1.98 -2.34
C SER A 147 -7.04 0.96 -1.44
N GLU A 148 -6.37 0.49 -0.39
CA GLU A 148 -6.93 -0.42 0.61
C GLU A 148 -8.12 0.23 1.33
N VAL A 149 -7.96 1.43 1.89
CA VAL A 149 -9.06 2.15 2.57
C VAL A 149 -10.23 2.43 1.63
N ARG A 150 -9.95 2.87 0.40
CA ARG A 150 -11.02 3.12 -0.59
C ARG A 150 -11.80 1.84 -0.90
N THR A 151 -11.08 0.74 -1.13
CA THR A 151 -11.68 -0.57 -1.42
C THR A 151 -12.52 -1.08 -0.25
N TYR A 152 -12.02 -0.89 0.98
CA TYR A 152 -12.75 -1.22 2.20
C TYR A 152 -14.06 -0.45 2.29
N ILE A 153 -14.02 0.88 2.17
CA ILE A 153 -15.22 1.73 2.24
C ILE A 153 -16.24 1.37 1.16
N GLU A 154 -15.79 1.17 -0.09
CA GLU A 154 -16.66 0.77 -1.19
C GLU A 154 -17.38 -0.55 -0.93
N LYS A 155 -16.64 -1.59 -0.51
CA LYS A 155 -17.20 -2.91 -0.20
C LYS A 155 -18.11 -2.86 1.02
N TYR A 156 -17.67 -2.20 2.10
CA TYR A 156 -18.45 -2.09 3.32
C TYR A 156 -19.78 -1.40 3.05
N ASN A 157 -19.78 -0.26 2.34
CA ASN A 157 -20.99 0.47 1.99
C ASN A 157 -21.95 -0.34 1.11
N TYR A 158 -21.42 -1.14 0.18
CA TYR A 158 -22.24 -2.04 -0.64
C TYR A 158 -23.02 -3.04 0.24
N HIS A 159 -22.34 -3.70 1.18
CA HIS A 159 -23.00 -4.62 2.10
C HIS A 159 -23.90 -3.89 3.09
N GLU A 160 -23.54 -2.69 3.53
CA GLU A 160 -24.38 -1.88 4.41
C GLU A 160 -25.74 -1.54 3.77
N GLN A 161 -25.76 -1.20 2.48
CA GLN A 161 -27.00 -0.98 1.74
C GLN A 161 -27.92 -2.20 1.73
N LEU A 162 -27.34 -3.41 1.61
CA LEU A 162 -28.09 -4.66 1.68
C LEU A 162 -28.57 -4.94 3.11
N PHE A 163 -27.73 -4.66 4.11
CA PHE A 163 -28.09 -4.80 5.52
C PHE A 163 -29.32 -3.95 5.86
N TYR A 164 -29.42 -2.71 5.35
CA TYR A 164 -30.59 -1.83 5.57
C TYR A 164 -31.94 -2.41 5.15
N LYS A 165 -31.98 -3.53 4.39
CA LYS A 165 -33.21 -4.30 4.14
C LYS A 165 -33.88 -4.78 5.43
N TYR A 166 -33.18 -4.82 6.57
CA TYR A 166 -33.80 -5.08 7.88
C TYR A 166 -34.99 -4.15 8.16
N ARG A 167 -34.96 -2.91 7.65
CA ARG A 167 -36.07 -1.96 7.79
C ARG A 167 -37.33 -2.45 7.09
N SER A 168 -37.18 -3.14 5.97
CA SER A 168 -38.31 -3.77 5.28
C SER A 168 -38.98 -4.79 6.19
N LEU A 169 -38.19 -5.64 6.86
CA LEU A 169 -38.68 -6.64 7.81
C LEU A 169 -39.37 -6.02 9.02
N LEU A 170 -38.85 -4.91 9.57
CA LEU A 170 -39.44 -4.23 10.73
C LEU A 170 -40.65 -3.35 10.38
N TYR A 171 -40.78 -2.89 9.14
CA TYR A 171 -41.80 -1.92 8.74
C TYR A 171 -42.59 -2.39 7.53
N THR A 172 -42.08 -2.16 6.32
CA THR A 172 -42.88 -2.25 5.10
C THR A 172 -43.46 -3.64 4.89
N LYS A 173 -42.62 -4.69 4.89
CA LYS A 173 -43.06 -6.08 4.71
C LYS A 173 -43.91 -6.55 5.87
N TYR A 174 -43.56 -6.18 7.10
CA TYR A 174 -44.39 -6.51 8.26
C TYR A 174 -45.82 -5.95 8.11
N PHE A 175 -45.97 -4.67 7.77
CA PHE A 175 -47.30 -4.06 7.63
C PHE A 175 -48.04 -4.51 6.36
N GLU A 176 -47.34 -4.82 5.27
CA GLU A 176 -47.92 -5.48 4.09
C GLU A 176 -48.57 -6.83 4.48
N LEU A 177 -47.85 -7.65 5.25
CA LEU A 177 -48.37 -8.91 5.76
C LEU A 177 -49.51 -8.71 6.74
N CYS A 178 -49.40 -7.73 7.64
CA CYS A 178 -50.49 -7.39 8.55
C CYS A 178 -51.78 -7.03 7.80
N ASN A 179 -51.69 -6.19 6.77
CA ASN A 179 -52.86 -5.77 6.00
C ASN A 179 -53.48 -6.90 5.16
N SER A 180 -52.66 -7.84 4.67
CA SER A 180 -53.14 -8.95 3.86
C SER A 180 -53.69 -10.12 4.68
N ARG A 181 -53.26 -10.26 5.95
CA ARG A 181 -53.59 -11.42 6.80
C ARG A 181 -54.49 -11.09 7.99
N ALA A 182 -54.69 -9.81 8.31
CA ALA A 182 -55.55 -9.44 9.43
C ALA A 182 -57.01 -9.81 9.17
N GLU A 183 -57.64 -10.43 10.16
CA GLU A 183 -59.09 -10.64 10.17
C GLU A 183 -59.83 -9.37 10.57
N SER A 184 -59.23 -8.56 11.46
CA SER A 184 -59.77 -7.26 11.84
C SER A 184 -58.67 -6.29 12.27
N ILE A 185 -58.97 -4.99 12.14
CA ILE A 185 -58.12 -3.90 12.62
C ILE A 185 -58.89 -3.19 13.73
N ILE A 186 -58.42 -3.33 14.96
CA ILE A 186 -59.01 -2.71 16.15
C ILE A 186 -58.26 -1.44 16.46
N ASN A 187 -58.96 -0.34 16.72
CA ASN A 187 -58.33 0.93 17.08
C ASN A 187 -58.43 1.13 18.60
N GLU A 188 -57.32 0.97 19.32
CA GLU A 188 -57.26 1.16 20.77
C GLU A 188 -56.38 2.36 21.09
N ASN A 189 -56.94 3.37 21.76
CA ASN A 189 -56.24 4.60 22.15
C ASN A 189 -55.52 5.32 20.98
N GLY A 190 -56.08 5.26 19.77
CA GLY A 190 -55.51 5.84 18.56
C GLY A 190 -54.43 4.98 17.88
N ILE A 191 -54.14 3.79 18.42
CA ILE A 191 -53.20 2.81 17.85
C ILE A 191 -53.99 1.70 17.16
N LYS A 192 -53.72 1.49 15.87
CA LYS A 192 -54.28 0.36 15.11
C LYS A 192 -53.57 -0.94 15.51
N LYS A 193 -54.32 -1.87 16.08
CA LYS A 193 -53.90 -3.24 16.39
C LYS A 193 -54.49 -4.19 15.36
N PHE A 194 -53.69 -5.14 14.90
CA PHE A 194 -54.12 -6.19 13.96
C PHE A 194 -54.52 -7.43 14.76
N SER A 195 -55.68 -8.01 14.45
CA SER A 195 -56.06 -9.34 14.91
C SER A 195 -55.85 -10.31 13.75
N PHE A 196 -55.14 -11.40 14.00
CA PHE A 196 -54.92 -12.47 13.04
C PHE A 196 -55.82 -13.66 13.35
N ASN A 197 -56.01 -14.54 12.37
CA ASN A 197 -56.66 -15.83 12.59
C ASN A 197 -55.86 -16.63 13.63
N ASP A 198 -56.53 -17.34 14.53
CA ASP A 198 -55.88 -18.20 15.54
C ASP A 198 -54.96 -19.27 14.93
N ASN A 199 -55.16 -19.61 13.65
CA ASN A 199 -54.31 -20.55 12.90
C ASN A 199 -53.07 -19.90 12.25
N ASP A 200 -52.98 -18.57 12.16
CA ASP A 200 -51.81 -17.87 11.60
C ASP A 200 -50.73 -17.68 12.68
N LYS A 201 -50.14 -18.80 13.08
CA LYS A 201 -49.08 -18.85 14.10
C LYS A 201 -47.82 -18.10 13.66
N PHE A 202 -47.56 -18.02 12.36
CA PHE A 202 -46.43 -17.25 11.83
C PHE A 202 -46.56 -15.77 12.15
N MET A 203 -47.70 -15.15 11.83
CA MET A 203 -47.90 -13.72 12.12
C MET A 203 -47.92 -13.41 13.61
N ALA A 204 -48.40 -14.34 14.44
CA ALA A 204 -48.32 -14.23 15.89
C ALA A 204 -46.87 -14.21 16.39
N GLU A 205 -46.05 -15.20 16.00
CA GLU A 205 -44.63 -15.27 16.36
C GLU A 205 -43.83 -14.07 15.83
N PHE A 206 -44.06 -13.65 14.58
CA PHE A 206 -43.39 -12.50 13.98
C PHE A 206 -43.77 -11.18 14.67
N THR A 207 -45.06 -10.98 14.98
CA THR A 207 -45.53 -9.78 15.69
C THR A 207 -44.93 -9.69 17.09
N GLN A 208 -44.87 -10.82 17.81
CA GLN A 208 -44.25 -10.88 19.12
C GLN A 208 -42.76 -10.50 19.04
N LEU A 209 -42.00 -11.16 18.16
CA LEU A 209 -40.57 -10.91 17.99
C LEU A 209 -40.28 -9.44 17.64
N ARG A 210 -41.09 -8.86 16.75
CA ARG A 210 -41.01 -7.44 16.40
C ARG A 210 -41.29 -6.55 17.60
N GLY A 211 -42.34 -6.85 18.38
CA GLY A 211 -42.69 -6.10 19.58
C GLY A 211 -41.56 -6.10 20.61
N GLU A 212 -40.96 -7.26 20.86
CA GLU A 212 -39.79 -7.43 21.74
C GLU A 212 -38.60 -6.60 21.26
N THR A 213 -38.34 -6.59 19.94
CA THR A 213 -37.24 -5.82 19.34
C THR A 213 -37.42 -4.31 19.51
N PHE A 214 -38.65 -3.79 19.38
CA PHE A 214 -38.94 -2.37 19.60
C PHE A 214 -38.99 -1.97 21.08
N ALA A 215 -39.19 -2.94 21.98
CA ALA A 215 -39.12 -2.70 23.42
C ALA A 215 -37.67 -2.70 23.94
N ASP A 216 -36.73 -3.25 23.17
CA ASP A 216 -35.31 -3.36 23.52
C ASP A 216 -34.50 -2.12 23.06
N ASN A 217 -34.30 -1.19 24.00
CA ASN A 217 -33.51 0.03 23.80
C ASN A 217 -32.00 -0.22 23.55
N GLU A 218 -31.51 -1.46 23.70
CA GLU A 218 -30.16 -1.84 23.30
C GLU A 218 -30.08 -2.05 21.78
N ILE A 219 -31.18 -2.47 21.14
CA ILE A 219 -31.26 -2.70 19.70
C ILE A 219 -31.71 -1.43 18.98
N ILE A 220 -32.86 -0.87 19.38
CA ILE A 220 -33.48 0.29 18.72
C ILE A 220 -33.85 1.33 19.77
N ASP A 221 -33.39 2.57 19.58
CA ASP A 221 -33.81 3.70 20.39
C ASP A 221 -34.58 4.73 19.56
N ASN A 222 -34.90 5.88 20.17
CA ASN A 222 -35.63 6.97 19.51
C ASN A 222 -34.90 7.56 18.28
N ASN A 223 -33.60 7.33 18.14
CA ASN A 223 -32.77 7.79 17.02
C ASN A 223 -32.54 6.70 15.96
N GLY A 224 -32.98 5.46 16.21
CA GLY A 224 -32.95 4.36 15.25
C GLY A 224 -32.17 3.13 15.75
N LEU A 225 -31.57 2.40 14.80
CA LEU A 225 -30.76 1.22 15.10
C LEU A 225 -29.49 1.62 15.86
N LYS A 226 -29.31 1.08 17.06
CA LYS A 226 -28.17 1.35 17.93
C LYS A 226 -27.06 0.32 17.77
N ASP A 227 -27.41 -0.96 17.75
CA ASP A 227 -26.46 -2.06 17.64
C ASP A 227 -26.88 -3.05 16.55
N ARG A 228 -26.03 -3.16 15.52
CA ARG A 228 -26.26 -4.05 14.37
C ARG A 228 -26.17 -5.53 14.76
N LYS A 229 -25.25 -5.88 15.66
CA LYS A 229 -25.03 -7.26 16.10
C LYS A 229 -26.19 -7.75 16.97
N LEU A 230 -26.65 -6.92 17.91
CA LEU A 230 -27.82 -7.26 18.71
C LEU A 230 -29.08 -7.42 17.85
N LEU A 231 -29.26 -6.60 16.79
CA LEU A 231 -30.34 -6.79 15.83
C LEU A 231 -30.23 -8.14 15.10
N ILE A 232 -29.02 -8.54 14.68
CA ILE A 232 -28.82 -9.84 14.04
C ILE A 232 -29.19 -10.98 15.00
N ASP A 233 -28.62 -10.97 16.19
CA ASP A 233 -28.71 -12.06 17.15
C ASP A 233 -30.11 -12.21 17.75
N ARG A 234 -30.78 -11.08 18.02
CA ARG A 234 -32.07 -11.04 18.74
C ARG A 234 -33.29 -10.87 17.83
N PHE A 235 -33.12 -10.42 16.59
CA PHE A 235 -34.25 -10.25 15.64
C PHE A 235 -34.08 -11.07 14.36
N ILE A 236 -32.99 -10.88 13.60
CA ILE A 236 -32.88 -11.49 12.26
C ILE A 236 -32.74 -13.00 12.32
N VAL A 237 -31.84 -13.54 13.14
CA VAL A 237 -31.64 -14.98 13.29
C VAL A 237 -32.91 -15.67 13.84
N PRO A 238 -33.56 -15.15 14.90
CA PRO A 238 -34.85 -15.66 15.34
C PRO A 238 -35.92 -15.61 14.25
N LEU A 239 -36.00 -14.54 13.44
CA LEU A 239 -36.98 -14.43 12.37
C LEU A 239 -36.77 -15.49 11.26
N ILE A 240 -35.52 -15.79 10.91
CA ILE A 240 -35.19 -16.90 9.99
C ILE A 240 -35.71 -18.23 10.56
N ASN A 241 -35.50 -18.47 11.87
CA ASN A 241 -35.95 -19.68 12.54
C ASN A 241 -37.47 -19.77 12.67
N ILE A 242 -38.16 -18.64 12.83
CA ILE A 242 -39.63 -18.60 12.79
C ILE A 242 -40.10 -18.95 11.39
N ALA A 243 -39.60 -18.25 10.37
CA ALA A 243 -40.03 -18.44 8.98
C ALA A 243 -39.78 -19.87 8.49
N SER A 244 -38.64 -20.49 8.83
CA SER A 244 -38.28 -21.84 8.38
C SER A 244 -39.25 -22.93 8.85
N LYS A 245 -39.95 -22.75 9.99
CA LYS A 245 -40.96 -23.69 10.48
C LYS A 245 -42.18 -23.81 9.56
N TYR A 246 -42.44 -22.78 8.75
CA TYR A 246 -43.65 -22.64 7.93
C TYR A 246 -43.36 -22.77 6.43
N ILE A 247 -42.10 -22.97 6.04
CA ILE A 247 -41.69 -23.31 4.67
C ILE A 247 -41.87 -24.82 4.45
N PRO A 248 -42.40 -25.28 3.31
CA PRO A 248 -42.80 -24.52 2.11
C PRO A 248 -44.30 -24.14 2.07
N GLU A 249 -45.05 -24.39 3.13
CA GLU A 249 -46.52 -24.27 3.15
C GLU A 249 -46.99 -22.83 2.98
N ASP A 250 -46.21 -21.87 3.46
CA ASP A 250 -46.53 -20.45 3.41
C ASP A 250 -45.54 -19.67 2.51
N TYR A 251 -46.03 -19.19 1.38
CA TYR A 251 -45.25 -18.40 0.43
C TYR A 251 -44.63 -17.13 1.04
N ASN A 252 -45.34 -16.43 1.93
CA ASN A 252 -44.83 -15.20 2.53
C ASN A 252 -43.67 -15.49 3.49
N THR A 253 -43.65 -16.69 4.10
CA THR A 253 -42.53 -17.09 4.97
C THR A 253 -41.26 -17.34 4.17
N ILE A 254 -41.37 -17.79 2.91
CA ILE A 254 -40.24 -17.90 1.99
C ILE A 254 -39.65 -16.52 1.71
N GLU A 255 -40.49 -15.52 1.39
CA GLU A 255 -40.04 -14.15 1.12
C GLU A 255 -39.38 -13.51 2.35
N ILE A 256 -39.98 -13.66 3.54
CA ILE A 256 -39.41 -13.15 4.79
C ILE A 256 -38.08 -13.83 5.11
N SER A 257 -38.00 -15.15 4.93
CA SER A 257 -36.75 -15.90 5.11
C SER A 257 -35.68 -15.42 4.14
N GLU A 258 -36.01 -15.20 2.87
CA GLU A 258 -35.07 -14.72 1.86
C GLU A 258 -34.50 -13.34 2.24
N ILE A 259 -35.35 -12.37 2.57
CA ILE A 259 -34.90 -11.02 2.98
C ILE A 259 -34.05 -11.11 4.26
N SER A 260 -34.46 -11.92 5.24
CA SER A 260 -33.72 -12.10 6.49
C SER A 260 -32.34 -12.71 6.26
N ASN A 261 -32.24 -13.72 5.39
CA ASN A 261 -30.96 -14.31 5.01
C ASN A 261 -30.06 -13.31 4.25
N GLN A 262 -30.63 -12.45 3.39
CA GLN A 262 -29.86 -11.38 2.74
C GLN A 262 -29.29 -10.38 3.75
N VAL A 263 -30.07 -10.01 4.78
CA VAL A 263 -29.59 -9.13 5.86
C VAL A 263 -28.48 -9.79 6.68
N LEU A 264 -28.66 -11.07 7.05
CA LEU A 264 -27.66 -11.83 7.79
C LEU A 264 -26.35 -11.98 7.00
N SER A 265 -26.43 -12.36 5.71
CA SER A 265 -25.27 -12.47 4.84
C SER A 265 -24.55 -11.13 4.71
N ALA A 266 -25.30 -10.04 4.52
CA ALA A 266 -24.71 -8.71 4.40
C ALA A 266 -23.96 -8.31 5.68
N PHE A 267 -24.50 -8.59 6.87
CA PHE A 267 -23.79 -8.34 8.13
C PHE A 267 -22.50 -9.14 8.24
N ASN A 268 -22.55 -10.45 7.96
CA ASN A 268 -21.36 -11.30 7.99
C ASN A 268 -20.29 -10.85 6.99
N ASP A 269 -20.70 -10.41 5.79
CA ASP A 269 -19.80 -9.87 4.79
C ASP A 269 -19.16 -8.53 5.25
N MET A 270 -19.92 -7.66 5.94
CA MET A 270 -19.38 -6.44 6.55
C MET A 270 -18.31 -6.74 7.60
N GLU A 271 -18.55 -7.74 8.47
CA GLU A 271 -17.57 -8.17 9.47
C GLU A 271 -16.32 -8.74 8.81
N HIS A 272 -16.48 -9.63 7.83
CA HIS A 272 -15.36 -10.23 7.09
C HIS A 272 -14.52 -9.21 6.32
N VAL A 273 -15.17 -8.25 5.67
CA VAL A 273 -14.48 -7.17 4.95
C VAL A 273 -13.71 -6.28 5.93
N THR A 274 -14.27 -6.02 7.12
CA THR A 274 -13.60 -5.27 8.18
C THR A 274 -12.39 -6.02 8.74
N GLU A 275 -12.52 -7.32 9.02
CA GLU A 275 -11.40 -8.15 9.50
C GLU A 275 -10.24 -8.16 8.49
N LYS A 276 -10.54 -8.37 7.20
CA LYS A 276 -9.53 -8.34 6.13
C LYS A 276 -8.83 -6.99 6.04
N HIS A 277 -9.60 -5.90 6.16
CA HIS A 277 -9.05 -4.56 6.15
C HIS A 277 -8.09 -4.33 7.32
N MET A 278 -8.49 -4.72 8.54
CA MET A 278 -7.64 -4.56 9.73
C MET A 278 -6.35 -5.39 9.64
N ASN A 279 -6.41 -6.59 9.06
CA ASN A 279 -5.21 -7.39 8.78
C ASN A 279 -4.28 -6.71 7.75
N ALA A 280 -4.84 -6.04 6.74
CA ALA A 280 -4.05 -5.27 5.78
C ALA A 280 -3.39 -4.04 6.43
N ILE A 281 -4.10 -3.34 7.31
CA ILE A 281 -3.54 -2.22 8.09
C ILE A 281 -2.40 -2.70 9.00
N GLN A 282 -2.54 -3.86 9.65
CA GLN A 282 -1.44 -4.46 10.42
C GLN A 282 -0.22 -4.73 9.53
N GLY A 283 -0.40 -5.29 8.34
CA GLY A 283 0.72 -5.49 7.40
C GLY A 283 1.42 -4.19 6.99
N HIS A 284 0.67 -3.08 6.90
CA HIS A 284 1.24 -1.75 6.68
C HIS A 284 2.04 -1.24 7.88
N ILE A 285 1.56 -1.45 9.11
CA ILE A 285 2.28 -1.14 10.35
C ILE A 285 3.60 -1.93 10.39
N ASP A 286 3.54 -3.24 10.22
CA ASP A 286 4.71 -4.13 10.25
C ASP A 286 5.77 -3.70 9.24
N SER A 287 5.34 -3.26 8.05
CA SER A 287 6.24 -2.75 7.00
C SER A 287 6.94 -1.46 7.43
N LEU A 288 6.21 -0.53 8.05
CA LEU A 288 6.78 0.73 8.56
C LEU A 288 7.73 0.49 9.73
N GLU A 289 7.38 -0.39 10.65
CA GLU A 289 8.22 -0.78 11.79
C GLU A 289 9.51 -1.44 11.33
N SER A 290 9.42 -2.37 10.36
CA SER A 290 10.57 -3.01 9.74
C SER A 290 11.52 -1.99 9.10
N VAL A 291 10.98 -1.01 8.36
CA VAL A 291 11.82 0.04 7.77
C VAL A 291 12.50 0.87 8.85
N ASN A 292 11.77 1.30 9.87
CA ASN A 292 12.33 2.07 10.97
C ASN A 292 13.45 1.30 11.69
N GLU A 293 13.27 0.00 11.92
CA GLU A 293 14.31 -0.90 12.44
C GLU A 293 15.54 -0.91 11.53
N LYS A 294 15.37 -1.06 10.21
CA LYS A 294 16.51 -1.11 9.27
C LYS A 294 17.24 0.22 9.15
N ILE A 295 16.55 1.35 9.29
CA ILE A 295 17.19 2.66 9.41
C ILE A 295 18.07 2.71 10.66
N ASN A 296 17.54 2.26 11.81
CA ASN A 296 18.29 2.21 13.07
C ASN A 296 19.49 1.25 13.02
N GLU A 297 19.39 0.13 12.31
CA GLU A 297 20.52 -0.79 12.08
C GLU A 297 21.61 -0.11 11.24
N PHE A 298 21.23 0.58 10.15
CA PHE A 298 22.16 1.27 9.26
C PHE A 298 22.91 2.41 9.96
N GLU A 299 22.23 3.19 10.82
CA GLU A 299 22.85 4.27 11.59
C GLU A 299 23.92 3.79 12.59
N LYS A 300 23.90 2.50 12.95
CA LYS A 300 24.89 1.89 13.86
C LYS A 300 26.13 1.39 13.13
N ILE A 301 26.11 1.36 11.79
CA ILE A 301 27.28 0.96 10.99
C ILE A 301 28.39 1.99 11.20
N LYS A 302 29.59 1.49 11.53
CA LYS A 302 30.82 2.28 11.61
C LYS A 302 31.55 2.31 10.28
#